data_AF-A0A9D0P2J1-F1
#
_entry.id   AF-A0A9D0P2J1-F1
#
_cell.length_a   1.000
_cell.length_b   1.000
_cell.length_c   1.000
_cell.angle_alpha   90.00
_cell.angle_beta   90.00
_cell.angle_gamma   90.00
#
_symmetry.space_group_name_H-M   'P 1'
#
loop_
_entity.id
_entity.type
_entity.pdbx_description
1 polymer ?
#
loop_
_entity_poly.entity_id
_entity_poly.type
_entity_poly.pdbx_seq_one_letter_code
_entity_poly.pdbx_strand_id
1 'polypeptide(L)'
;MAKLEKIMGLHAVEAALRNDPERVEQVQYRRGRHDQRLQKILQLANQAGVPVEPLDDKVLDKKAASRHHQGVMALYRAAAVLNEHDLAQLLEKREDAPFLLVLDGVTDPHNLGACLRTADATGV
;
A
#
# COMPACT_ATOMS: atom_id res chain seq x y z
N MET A 1 -16.51 -11.08 -0.70
CA MET A 1 -15.68 -10.21 -1.59
C MET A 1 -14.75 -9.42 -0.70
N ALA A 2 -13.44 -9.36 -1.00
CA ALA A 2 -12.51 -8.57 -0.21
C ALA A 2 -12.91 -7.08 -0.24
N LYS A 3 -12.86 -6.43 0.94
CA LYS A 3 -13.24 -5.02 1.10
C LYS A 3 -12.24 -4.13 0.36
N LEU A 4 -12.74 -3.17 -0.40
CA LEU A 4 -11.90 -2.14 -0.99
C LEU A 4 -11.56 -1.08 0.05
N GLU A 5 -10.28 -0.81 0.17
CA GLU A 5 -9.70 0.20 1.02
C GLU A 5 -9.06 1.31 0.19
N LYS A 6 -8.83 2.46 0.83
CA LYS A 6 -8.19 3.61 0.20
C LYS A 6 -6.78 3.72 0.73
N ILE A 7 -5.80 3.52 -0.13
CA ILE A 7 -4.40 3.82 0.18
C ILE A 7 -4.02 5.15 -0.46
N MET A 8 -3.20 5.94 0.23
CA MET A 8 -2.99 7.35 -0.06
C MET A 8 -1.51 7.73 0.03
N GLY A 9 -1.11 8.70 -0.77
CA GLY A 9 0.28 9.18 -0.80
C GLY A 9 1.14 8.42 -1.81
N LEU A 10 2.22 9.08 -2.23
CA LEU A 10 3.05 8.61 -3.35
C LEU A 10 3.70 7.26 -3.05
N HIS A 11 4.26 7.10 -1.86
CA HIS A 11 4.96 5.86 -1.47
C HIS A 11 4.03 4.66 -1.35
N ALA A 12 2.86 4.83 -0.73
CA ALA A 12 1.92 3.73 -0.54
C ALA A 12 1.36 3.23 -1.89
N VAL A 13 0.96 4.15 -2.77
CA VAL A 13 0.45 3.80 -4.10
C VAL A 13 1.56 3.21 -4.99
N GLU A 14 2.77 3.75 -4.95
CA GLU A 14 3.90 3.17 -5.69
C GLU A 14 4.24 1.75 -5.19
N ALA A 15 4.29 1.55 -3.87
CA ALA A 15 4.58 0.24 -3.27
C ALA A 15 3.53 -0.80 -3.66
N ALA A 16 2.25 -0.44 -3.62
CA ALA A 16 1.17 -1.34 -4.00
C ALA A 16 1.28 -1.75 -5.49
N LEU A 17 1.52 -0.80 -6.39
CA LEU A 17 1.71 -1.11 -7.81
C LEU A 17 2.96 -1.97 -8.09
N ARG A 18 3.97 -1.93 -7.23
CA ARG A 18 5.20 -2.74 -7.38
C ARG A 18 5.05 -4.15 -6.83
N ASN A 19 4.39 -4.28 -5.68
CA ASN A 19 4.41 -5.50 -4.89
C ASN A 19 3.16 -6.36 -5.11
N ASP A 20 2.01 -5.74 -5.34
CA ASP A 20 0.71 -6.42 -5.52
C ASP A 20 -0.23 -5.65 -6.46
N PRO A 21 0.21 -5.40 -7.71
CA PRO A 21 -0.57 -4.65 -8.70
C PRO A 21 -1.96 -5.22 -8.94
N GLU A 22 -2.13 -6.54 -8.83
CA GLU A 22 -3.42 -7.23 -9.01
C GLU A 22 -4.46 -6.89 -7.95
N ARG A 23 -4.03 -6.29 -6.83
CA ARG A 23 -4.92 -5.80 -5.77
C ARG A 23 -5.27 -4.33 -5.94
N VAL A 24 -4.65 -3.62 -6.87
CA VAL A 24 -4.96 -2.21 -7.17
C VAL A 24 -6.06 -2.16 -8.22
N GLU A 25 -7.27 -1.79 -7.81
CA GLU A 25 -8.41 -1.70 -8.74
C GLU A 25 -8.37 -0.44 -9.60
N GLN A 26 -7.90 0.67 -9.02
CA GLN A 26 -7.87 1.97 -9.69
C GLN A 26 -6.92 2.93 -8.99
N VAL A 27 -6.16 3.71 -9.76
CA VAL A 27 -5.38 4.85 -9.25
C VAL A 27 -6.12 6.15 -9.58
N GLN A 28 -6.29 7.01 -8.59
CA GLN A 28 -6.91 8.33 -8.72
C GLN A 28 -5.90 9.40 -8.35
N TYR A 29 -5.77 10.45 -9.18
CA TYR A 29 -4.74 11.48 -8.96
C TYR A 29 -5.26 12.89 -9.24
N ARG A 30 -4.59 13.89 -8.67
CA ARG A 30 -4.94 15.29 -8.86
C ARG A 30 -4.69 15.71 -10.31
N ARG A 31 -5.75 16.18 -11.00
CA ARG A 31 -5.69 16.72 -12.36
C ARG A 31 -4.71 17.89 -12.44
N GLY A 32 -3.98 17.97 -13.56
CA GLY A 32 -3.01 19.05 -13.82
C GLY A 32 -1.68 18.91 -13.06
N ARG A 33 -1.51 17.86 -12.25
CA ARG A 33 -0.23 17.56 -11.62
C ARG A 33 0.69 16.82 -12.58
N HIS A 34 1.90 17.32 -12.76
CA HIS A 34 2.89 16.78 -13.69
C HIS A 34 4.30 16.80 -13.08
N ASP A 35 4.54 15.99 -12.05
CA ASP A 35 5.88 15.76 -11.52
C ASP A 35 6.35 14.32 -11.75
N GLN A 36 7.67 14.12 -11.68
CA GLN A 36 8.33 12.85 -11.97
C GLN A 36 7.82 11.70 -11.10
N ARG A 37 7.47 11.95 -9.83
CA ARG A 37 7.00 10.90 -8.91
C ARG A 37 5.62 10.41 -9.34
N LEU A 38 4.72 11.33 -9.71
CA LEU A 38 3.41 10.94 -10.25
C LEU A 38 3.56 10.21 -11.58
N GLN A 39 4.42 10.67 -12.50
CA GLN A 39 4.63 9.99 -13.78
C GLN A 39 5.10 8.54 -13.60
N LYS A 40 5.97 8.29 -12.62
CA LYS A 40 6.41 6.94 -12.25
C LYS A 40 5.24 6.05 -11.83
N ILE A 41 4.33 6.56 -11.00
CA ILE A 41 3.12 5.84 -10.58
C ILE A 41 2.21 5.55 -11.78
N LEU A 42 1.97 6.53 -12.65
CA LEU A 42 1.13 6.35 -13.84
C LEU A 42 1.74 5.32 -14.80
N GLN A 43 3.07 5.31 -14.94
CA GLN A 43 3.77 4.31 -15.75
C GLN A 43 3.61 2.90 -15.17
N LEU A 44 3.78 2.74 -13.84
CA LEU A 44 3.57 1.45 -13.17
C LEU A 44 2.12 0.98 -13.30
N ALA A 45 1.14 1.87 -13.11
CA ALA A 45 -0.27 1.55 -13.28
C ALA A 45 -0.57 1.10 -14.71
N ASN A 46 -0.04 1.80 -15.71
CA ASN A 46 -0.20 1.42 -17.11
C ASN A 46 0.46 0.06 -17.44
N GLN A 47 1.65 -0.20 -16.89
CA GLN A 47 2.33 -1.50 -17.05
C GLN A 47 1.53 -2.64 -16.43
N ALA A 48 0.86 -2.38 -15.31
CA ALA A 48 0.00 -3.33 -14.61
C ALA A 48 -1.41 -3.45 -15.20
N GLY A 49 -1.78 -2.64 -16.20
CA GLY A 49 -3.14 -2.58 -16.73
C GLY A 49 -4.17 -1.99 -15.76
N VAL A 50 -3.72 -1.29 -14.72
CA VAL A 50 -4.57 -0.67 -13.70
C VAL A 50 -5.11 0.66 -14.23
N PRO A 51 -6.45 0.88 -14.21
CA PRO A 51 -7.03 2.11 -14.70
C PRO A 51 -6.63 3.32 -13.84
N VAL A 52 -6.35 4.44 -14.51
CA VAL A 52 -6.00 5.73 -13.90
C VAL A 52 -7.09 6.77 -14.15
N GLU A 53 -7.44 7.55 -13.12
CA GLU A 53 -8.48 8.58 -13.21
C GLU A 53 -7.98 9.93 -12.66
N PRO A 54 -7.87 10.98 -13.50
CA PRO A 54 -7.60 12.34 -13.03
C PRO A 54 -8.84 12.99 -12.42
N LEU A 55 -8.74 13.36 -11.15
CA LEU A 55 -9.78 14.03 -10.38
C LEU A 55 -9.44 15.49 -10.10
N ASP A 56 -10.47 16.33 -10.04
CA ASP A 56 -10.33 17.69 -9.52
C ASP A 56 -10.02 17.67 -8.02
N ASP A 57 -9.33 18.70 -7.55
CA ASP A 57 -8.76 18.71 -6.20
C ASP A 57 -9.81 18.50 -5.10
N LYS A 58 -10.94 19.20 -5.18
CA LYS A 58 -12.06 19.07 -4.24
C LYS A 58 -12.64 17.65 -4.21
N VAL A 59 -12.65 16.97 -5.35
CA VAL A 59 -13.18 15.61 -5.46
C VAL A 59 -12.21 14.63 -4.81
N LEU A 60 -10.91 14.80 -5.09
CA LEU A 60 -9.87 13.97 -4.49
C LEU A 60 -9.83 14.14 -2.96
N ASP A 61 -9.83 15.37 -2.46
CA ASP A 61 -9.88 15.69 -1.02
C ASP A 61 -11.10 15.02 -0.35
N LYS A 62 -12.28 15.15 -0.97
CA LYS A 62 -13.53 14.56 -0.47
C LYS A 62 -13.46 13.02 -0.45
N LYS A 63 -12.93 12.41 -1.52
CA LYS A 63 -12.80 10.95 -1.60
C LYS A 63 -11.77 10.42 -0.61
N ALA A 64 -10.64 11.11 -0.46
CA ALA A 64 -9.54 10.76 0.43
C ALA A 64 -9.90 10.92 1.91
N ALA A 65 -10.82 11.83 2.25
CA ALA A 65 -11.18 12.17 3.63
C ALA A 65 -9.98 12.55 4.52
N SER A 66 -8.90 13.00 3.90
CA SER A 66 -7.62 13.36 4.53
C SER A 66 -6.87 14.28 3.58
N ARG A 67 -5.99 15.16 4.08
CA ARG A 67 -5.08 15.96 3.22
C ARG A 67 -3.74 15.27 2.95
N HIS A 68 -3.51 14.10 3.56
CA HIS A 68 -2.24 13.37 3.45
C HIS A 68 -2.11 12.55 2.17
N HIS A 69 -3.07 12.61 1.24
CA HIS A 69 -2.99 11.88 -0.04
C HIS A 69 -1.89 12.40 -0.97
N GLN A 70 -1.31 13.58 -0.71
CA GLN A 70 -0.23 14.13 -1.54
C GLN A 70 -0.60 14.10 -3.04
N GLY A 71 -1.84 14.42 -3.42
CA GLY A 71 -2.34 14.37 -4.79
C GLY A 71 -2.51 12.99 -5.46
N VAL A 72 -2.44 11.86 -4.74
CA VAL A 72 -2.69 10.51 -5.29
C VAL A 72 -3.34 9.56 -4.27
N MET A 73 -4.23 8.69 -4.75
CA MET A 73 -4.89 7.64 -3.99
C MET A 73 -5.06 6.40 -4.88
N ALA A 74 -5.17 5.22 -4.29
CA ALA A 74 -5.62 4.04 -5.00
C ALA A 74 -6.73 3.31 -4.24
N LEU A 75 -7.63 2.70 -4.99
CA LEU A 75 -8.58 1.71 -4.47
C LEU A 75 -7.87 0.37 -4.44
N TYR A 76 -7.72 -0.18 -3.25
CA TYR A 76 -6.88 -1.34 -3.00
C TYR A 76 -7.68 -2.44 -2.31
N ARG A 77 -7.54 -3.66 -2.81
CA ARG A 77 -8.16 -4.86 -2.24
C ARG A 77 -7.28 -5.38 -1.11
N ALA A 78 -7.67 -5.08 0.13
CA ALA A 78 -6.88 -5.45 1.30
C ALA A 78 -6.60 -6.95 1.38
N ALA A 79 -5.37 -7.29 1.80
CA ALA A 79 -4.98 -8.65 2.13
C ALA A 79 -5.88 -9.20 3.24
N ALA A 80 -6.04 -10.52 3.27
CA ALA A 80 -6.56 -11.17 4.46
C ALA A 80 -5.57 -10.95 5.62
N VAL A 81 -6.08 -10.48 6.76
CA VAL A 81 -5.30 -10.41 7.99
C VAL A 81 -5.11 -11.83 8.49
N LEU A 82 -3.86 -12.22 8.66
CA LEU A 82 -3.49 -13.52 9.21
C LEU A 82 -3.61 -13.51 10.73
N ASN A 83 -3.85 -14.69 11.30
CA ASN A 83 -3.94 -14.91 12.73
C ASN A 83 -2.89 -15.93 13.20
N GLU A 84 -2.84 -16.21 14.49
CA GLU A 84 -1.85 -17.11 15.10
C GLU A 84 -1.83 -18.51 14.47
N HIS A 85 -2.99 -19.04 14.04
CA HIS A 85 -3.08 -20.37 13.43
C HIS A 85 -2.40 -20.42 12.05
N ASP A 86 -2.25 -19.28 11.38
CA ASP A 86 -1.59 -19.18 10.08
C ASP A 86 -0.06 -19.20 10.22
N LEU A 87 0.48 -18.90 11.42
CA LEU A 87 1.92 -18.81 11.65
C LEU A 87 2.64 -20.13 11.38
N ALA A 88 2.10 -21.25 11.88
CA ALA A 88 2.69 -22.57 11.64
C ALA A 88 2.82 -22.87 10.14
N GLN A 89 1.77 -22.58 9.36
CA GLN A 89 1.77 -22.78 7.91
C GLN A 89 2.74 -21.86 7.18
N LEU A 90 2.96 -20.63 7.67
CA LEU A 90 3.96 -19.72 7.10
C LEU A 90 5.37 -20.26 7.33
N LEU A 91 5.65 -20.79 8.52
CA LEU A 91 6.97 -21.32 8.88
C LEU A 91 7.28 -22.62 8.13
N GLU A 92 6.31 -23.53 8.00
CA GLU A 92 6.48 -24.81 7.29
C GLU A 92 6.80 -24.64 5.80
N LYS A 93 6.35 -23.54 5.19
CA LYS A 93 6.57 -23.25 3.76
C LYS A 93 7.95 -22.67 3.47
N ARG A 94 8.74 -22.32 4.49
CA ARG A 94 10.06 -21.73 4.32
C ARG A 94 11.14 -22.81 4.24
N GLU A 95 12.04 -22.65 3.29
CA GLU A 95 13.25 -23.49 3.16
C GLU A 95 14.42 -22.92 4.00
N ASP A 96 14.35 -21.63 4.33
CA ASP A 96 15.34 -20.89 5.11
C ASP A 96 14.95 -20.79 6.59
N ALA A 97 15.96 -20.53 7.44
CA ALA A 97 15.73 -20.31 8.86
C ALA A 97 14.84 -19.06 9.04
N PRO A 98 13.67 -19.17 9.71
CA PRO A 98 12.75 -18.05 9.84
C PRO A 98 13.36 -16.94 10.70
N PHE A 99 13.28 -15.71 10.21
CA PHE A 99 13.63 -14.52 10.97
C PHE A 99 12.35 -13.76 11.31
N LEU A 100 12.08 -13.54 12.60
CA LEU A 100 10.80 -13.03 13.08
C LEU A 100 10.98 -11.79 13.95
N LEU A 101 10.06 -10.84 13.81
CA LEU A 101 9.91 -9.69 14.70
C LEU A 101 8.70 -9.91 15.61
N VAL A 102 8.91 -9.84 16.92
CA VAL A 102 7.86 -9.86 17.93
C VAL A 102 7.76 -8.46 18.54
N LEU A 103 6.55 -7.90 18.53
CA LEU A 103 6.26 -6.59 19.11
C LEU A 103 5.39 -6.77 20.36
N ASP A 104 6.00 -6.62 21.53
CA ASP A 104 5.29 -6.66 22.81
C ASP A 104 5.01 -5.24 23.31
N GLY A 105 3.74 -4.92 23.57
CA GLY A 105 3.33 -3.62 24.13
C GLY A 105 3.41 -2.41 23.18
N VAL A 106 3.63 -2.60 21.87
CA VAL A 106 3.63 -1.48 20.90
C VAL A 106 2.18 -1.06 20.57
N THR A 107 1.79 0.13 21.03
CA THR A 107 0.41 0.65 20.87
C THR A 107 0.32 1.87 19.96
N ASP A 108 1.42 2.59 19.74
CA ASP A 108 1.48 3.75 18.85
C ASP A 108 1.60 3.31 17.37
N PRO A 109 0.65 3.66 16.49
CA PRO A 109 0.71 3.35 15.06
C PRO A 109 1.98 3.87 14.37
N HIS A 110 2.55 4.98 14.84
CA HIS A 110 3.77 5.52 14.26
C HIS A 110 4.96 4.60 14.52
N ASN A 111 5.12 4.13 15.76
CA ASN A 111 6.18 3.18 16.13
C ASN A 111 5.98 1.83 15.45
N LEU A 112 4.75 1.32 15.39
CA LEU A 112 4.42 0.11 14.65
C LEU A 112 4.86 0.21 13.18
N GLY A 113 4.53 1.32 12.51
CA GLY A 113 4.94 1.57 11.13
C GLY A 113 6.46 1.65 10.96
N ALA A 114 7.18 2.25 11.90
CA ALA A 114 8.64 2.33 11.86
C ALA A 114 9.31 0.95 12.02
N CYS A 115 8.80 0.12 12.93
CA CYS A 115 9.24 -1.26 13.11
C CYS A 115 9.02 -2.08 11.83
N LEU A 116 7.82 -2.04 11.24
CA LEU A 116 7.51 -2.81 10.02
C LEU A 116 8.38 -2.40 8.82
N ARG A 117 8.66 -1.10 8.65
CA ARG A 117 9.57 -0.62 7.60
C ARG A 117 11.00 -1.09 7.78
N THR A 118 11.45 -1.21 9.04
CA THR A 118 12.79 -1.72 9.35
C THR A 118 12.86 -3.22 9.12
N ALA A 119 11.84 -3.95 9.56
CA ALA A 119 11.69 -5.39 9.35
C ALA A 119 11.81 -5.76 7.86
N ASP A 120 11.01 -5.10 7.01
CA ASP A 120 11.04 -5.26 5.55
C ASP A 120 12.45 -4.98 4.97
N ALA A 121 13.09 -3.89 5.41
CA ALA A 121 14.44 -3.53 4.94
C ALA A 121 15.55 -4.52 5.40
N THR A 122 15.30 -5.29 6.46
CA THR A 122 16.26 -6.25 7.04
C THR A 122 15.97 -7.71 6.70
N GLY A 123 14.88 -7.98 5.95
CA GLY A 123 14.51 -9.34 5.54
C GLY A 123 13.87 -10.19 6.63
N VAL A 124 13.13 -9.56 7.55
CA VAL A 124 12.22 -10.24 8.47
C VAL A 124 11.00 -10.74 7.69
#